data_AF-Q2M5N3-F1
#
_entry.id   AF-Q2M5N3-F1
#
_cell.length_a   1.000
_cell.length_b   1.000
_cell.length_c   1.000
_cell.angle_alpha   90.00
_cell.angle_beta   90.00
_cell.angle_gamma   90.00
#
_symmetry.space_group_name_H-M   'P 1'
#
loop_
_entity.id
_entity.type
_entity.pdbx_description
1 polymer ?
#
loop_
_entity_poly.entity_id
_entity_poly.type
_entity_poly.pdbx_seq_one_letter_code
_entity_poly.pdbx_strand_id
1 'polypeptide(L)' 'MKLSVELEPLLHAAERQLIHSAMEWRDIPGRYLFTEEGLQQYGDLEHAFAEFGIELTGGESPTLARLKASMGEKPQ' A
#
# COMPACT_ATOMS: atom_id res chain seq x y z
N MET A 1 3.97 2.59 -18.18
CA MET A 1 2.66 2.86 -17.53
C MET A 1 2.90 3.84 -16.40
N LYS A 2 1.98 4.76 -16.08
CA LYS A 2 2.23 5.78 -15.03
C LYS A 2 2.47 5.16 -13.65
N LEU A 3 1.75 4.09 -13.32
CA LEU A 3 1.91 3.34 -12.07
C LEU A 3 3.33 2.79 -11.88
N SER A 4 3.97 2.26 -12.94
CA SER A 4 5.32 1.69 -12.82
C SER A 4 6.36 2.77 -12.49
N VAL A 5 6.22 3.98 -13.06
CA VAL A 5 7.11 5.11 -12.78
C VAL A 5 6.94 5.60 -11.34
N GLU A 6 5.70 5.66 -10.86
CA GLU A 6 5.44 6.07 -9.47
C GLU A 6 5.87 5.05 -8.43
N LEU A 7 5.79 3.76 -8.75
CA LEU A 7 6.23 2.68 -7.86
C LEU A 7 7.74 2.44 -7.92
N GLU A 8 8.44 2.82 -8.99
CA GLU A 8 9.86 2.52 -9.20
C GLU A 8 10.75 2.84 -7.99
N PRO A 9 10.66 4.03 -7.34
CA PRO A 9 11.49 4.32 -6.17
C PRO A 9 11.21 3.39 -4.99
N LEU A 10 9.94 3.03 -4.80
CA LEU A 10 9.50 2.17 -3.71
C LEU A 10 9.88 0.71 -3.95
N LEU A 11 9.76 0.24 -5.20
CA LEU A 11 10.22 -1.09 -5.61
C LEU A 11 11.73 -1.24 -5.41
N HIS A 12 12.54 -0.26 -5.85
CA HIS A 12 13.98 -0.27 -5.58
C HIS A 12 14.32 -0.24 -4.09
N ALA A 13 13.54 0.47 -3.27
CA ALA A 13 13.74 0.48 -1.82
C ALA A 13 13.41 -0.90 -1.20
N ALA A 14 12.33 -1.54 -1.64
CA ALA A 14 11.92 -2.87 -1.19
C ALA A 14 12.96 -3.94 -1.56
N GLU A 15 13.43 -3.96 -2.81
CA GLU A 15 14.46 -4.89 -3.30
C GLU A 15 15.78 -4.78 -2.52
N ARG A 16 16.11 -3.57 -2.06
CA ARG A 16 17.31 -3.29 -1.27
C ARG A 16 17.09 -3.40 0.25
N GLN A 17 15.92 -3.85 0.68
CA GLN A 17 15.53 -3.98 2.09
C GLN A 17 15.68 -2.66 2.88
N LEU A 18 15.41 -1.52 2.23
CA LEU A 18 15.53 -0.18 2.82
C LEU A 18 14.23 0.30 3.48
N ILE A 19 13.16 -0.48 3.40
CA ILE A 19 11.88 -0.20 4.05
C ILE A 19 11.93 -0.83 5.45
N HIS A 20 12.31 0.00 6.43
CA HIS A 20 12.53 -0.46 7.81
C HIS A 20 11.32 -0.26 8.73
N SER A 21 10.26 0.39 8.25
CA SER A 21 9.07 0.70 9.05
C SER A 21 7.84 0.60 8.16
N ALA A 22 6.72 0.19 8.77
CA ALA A 22 5.43 0.21 8.11
C ALA A 22 5.11 1.63 7.63
N MET A 23 4.60 1.74 6.40
CA MET A 23 4.14 3.00 5.84
C MET A 23 2.63 3.14 5.96
N GLU A 24 2.14 4.37 5.97
CA GLU A 24 0.69 4.60 5.92
C GLU A 24 0.16 4.33 4.52
N TRP A 25 -1.05 3.78 4.42
CA TRP A 25 -1.71 3.50 3.14
C TRP A 25 -1.82 4.72 2.21
N ARG A 26 -1.89 5.93 2.79
CA ARG A 26 -1.97 7.20 2.04
C ARG A 26 -0.64 7.59 1.37
N ASP A 27 0.47 7.08 1.86
CA ASP A 27 1.82 7.39 1.40
C ASP A 27 2.29 6.40 0.32
N ILE A 28 1.50 5.38 0.01
CA ILE A 28 1.77 4.42 -1.08
C ILE A 28 1.44 5.10 -2.42
N PRO A 29 2.44 5.33 -3.30
CA PRO A 29 2.24 6.02 -4.56
C PRO A 29 1.43 5.18 -5.55
N GLY A 30 0.85 5.83 -6.57
CA GLY A 30 0.09 5.15 -7.63
C GLY A 30 -1.33 4.70 -7.27
N ARG A 31 -1.75 4.74 -6.00
CA ARG A 31 -3.11 4.35 -5.59
C ARG A 31 -4.21 5.09 -6.36
N TYR A 32 -4.03 6.39 -6.56
CA TYR A 32 -5.03 7.24 -7.21
C TYR A 32 -5.23 6.89 -8.70
N LEU A 33 -4.24 6.25 -9.33
CA LEU A 33 -4.30 5.83 -10.74
C LEU A 33 -5.33 4.71 -10.96
N PHE A 34 -5.66 3.92 -9.93
CA PHE A 34 -6.72 2.91 -10.02
C PHE A 34 -8.08 3.53 -10.30
N THR A 35 -8.34 4.71 -9.73
CA THR A 35 -9.57 5.47 -9.96
C THR A 35 -9.45 6.45 -11.12
N GLU A 36 -8.34 7.20 -11.24
CA GLU A 36 -8.21 8.28 -12.23
C GLU A 36 -7.89 7.77 -13.65
N GLU A 37 -7.03 6.75 -13.75
CA GLU A 37 -6.64 6.16 -15.04
C GLU A 37 -7.40 4.86 -15.33
N GLY A 38 -8.37 4.52 -14.48
CA GLY A 38 -9.20 3.33 -14.62
C GLY A 38 -8.43 2.01 -14.48
N LEU A 39 -7.32 1.96 -13.75
CA LEU A 39 -6.56 0.71 -13.59
C LEU A 39 -7.34 -0.39 -12.84
N GLN A 40 -8.40 -0.03 -12.10
CA GLN A 40 -9.32 -0.98 -11.47
C GLN A 40 -10.00 -1.96 -12.46
N GLN A 41 -9.98 -1.66 -13.76
CA GLN A 41 -10.47 -2.61 -14.78
C GLN A 41 -9.56 -3.84 -14.91
N TYR A 42 -8.32 -3.77 -14.42
CA TYR A 42 -7.33 -4.83 -14.43
C TYR A 42 -7.29 -5.50 -13.06
N GLY A 43 -8.16 -6.50 -12.85
CA GLY A 43 -8.33 -7.15 -11.55
C GLY A 43 -7.04 -7.72 -10.95
N ASP A 44 -6.22 -8.39 -11.77
CA ASP A 44 -4.94 -8.95 -11.30
C ASP A 44 -3.94 -7.86 -10.86
N LEU A 45 -3.96 -6.71 -11.53
CA LEU A 45 -3.10 -5.58 -11.19
C LEU A 45 -3.56 -4.90 -9.89
N GLU A 46 -4.87 -4.74 -9.72
CA GLU A 46 -5.45 -4.21 -8.49
C GLU A 46 -5.16 -5.13 -7.30
N HIS A 47 -5.29 -6.44 -7.51
CA HIS A 47 -4.98 -7.43 -6.49
C HIS A 47 -3.50 -7.37 -6.08
N ALA A 48 -2.58 -7.41 -7.04
CA ALA A 48 -1.14 -7.35 -6.78
C ALA A 48 -0.75 -6.03 -6.06
N PHE A 49 -1.36 -4.90 -6.44
CA PHE A 49 -1.13 -3.63 -5.77
C PHE A 49 -1.68 -3.64 -4.33
N ALA A 50 -2.85 -4.24 -4.11
CA ALA A 50 -3.44 -4.35 -2.78
C ALA A 50 -2.60 -5.22 -1.84
N GLU A 51 -2.13 -6.38 -2.30
CA GLU A 51 -1.23 -7.25 -1.55
C GLU A 51 0.07 -6.52 -1.20
N PHE A 52 0.69 -5.86 -2.20
CA PHE A 52 1.90 -5.07 -1.98
C PHE A 52 1.70 -3.99 -0.91
N GLY A 53 0.58 -3.27 -0.96
CA GLY A 53 0.28 -2.24 0.04
C GLY A 53 0.01 -2.79 1.45
N ILE A 54 -0.57 -3.99 1.55
CA ILE A 54 -0.76 -4.67 2.84
C ILE A 54 0.59 -5.01 3.45
N GLU A 55 1.52 -5.57 2.68
CA GLU A 55 2.87 -5.87 3.19
C GLU A 55 3.61 -4.61 3.65
N LEU A 56 3.54 -3.55 2.86
CA LEU A 56 4.16 -2.27 3.16
C LEU A 56 3.62 -1.60 4.43
N THR A 57 2.34 -1.80 4.75
CA THR A 57 1.70 -1.33 5.99
C THR A 57 1.95 -2.26 7.18
N GLY A 58 2.82 -3.27 7.03
CA GLY A 58 3.12 -4.23 8.09
C GLY A 58 2.06 -5.33 8.24
N GLY A 59 1.35 -5.67 7.17
CA GLY A 59 0.26 -6.64 7.16
C GLY A 59 -1.09 -6.08 7.63
N GLU A 60 -1.18 -4.76 7.81
CA GLU A 60 -2.37 -4.12 8.36
C GLU A 60 -3.30 -3.64 7.24
N SER A 61 -4.43 -4.34 7.03
CA SER A 61 -5.44 -3.85 6.09
C SER A 61 -6.08 -2.54 6.60
N PRO A 62 -6.57 -1.64 5.72
CA PRO A 62 -7.27 -0.42 6.15
C PRO A 62 -8.45 -0.70 7.08
N THR A 63 -9.09 -1.86 6.94
CA THR A 63 -10.16 -2.34 7.82
C THR A 63 -9.62 -2.70 9.21
N LEU A 64 -8.49 -3.41 9.28
CA LEU A 64 -7.78 -3.71 10.53
C LEU A 64 -7.30 -2.44 11.24
N ALA A 65 -6.71 -1.50 10.51
CA ALA A 65 -6.26 -0.21 11.05
C ALA A 65 -7.41 0.58 11.69
N ARG A 66 -8.55 0.68 10.97
CA ARG A 66 -9.76 1.34 11.48
C ARG A 66 -10.34 0.62 12.70
N LEU A 67 -10.31 -0.71 12.68
CA LEU A 67 -10.77 -1.52 13.80
C LEU A 67 -9.89 -1.27 15.03
N LYS A 68 -8.56 -1.32 14.92
CA LYS A 68 -7.62 -1.01 16.02
C LYS A 68 -7.80 0.41 16.55
N ALA A 69 -7.93 1.40 15.66
CA ALA A 69 -8.19 2.78 16.02
C ALA A 69 -9.52 2.95 16.79
N SER A 70 -10.56 2.18 16.43
CA SER A 70 -11.83 2.18 17.15
C SER A 70 -11.79 1.41 18.47
N MET A 71 -10.89 0.42 18.60
CA MET A 71 -10.73 -0.37 19.82
C MET A 71 -9.85 0.29 20.88
N GLY A 72 -9.16 1.40 20.55
CA GLY A 72 -8.35 2.14 21.50
C GLY A 72 -7.30 1.25 22.17
N GLU A 73 -6.52 0.50 21.39
CA GLU A 73 -5.38 -0.23 21.94
C GLU A 73 -4.41 0.77 22.58
N LYS A 74 -4.47 0.86 23.92
CA LYS A 74 -3.38 1.44 24.70
C LYS A 74 -2.17 0.53 24.53
N PRO A 75 -1.01 1.05 24.10
CA PRO A 75 0.20 0.26 24.13
C PRO A 75 0.48 -0.16 25.58
N GLN A 76 0.65 -1.47 25.80
CA GLN A 76 1.36 -2.00 26.96
C GLN A 76 2.83 -2.20 26.58
#